data_AF-A0A8S3UVP9-F1
#
_entry.id   AF-A0A8S3UVP9-F1
#
_cell.length_a   1.000
_cell.length_b   1.000
_cell.length_c   1.000
_cell.angle_alpha   90.00
_cell.angle_beta   90.00
_cell.angle_gamma   90.00
#
_symmetry.space_group_name_H-M   'P 1'
#
loop_
_entity.id
_entity.type
_entity.pdbx_description
1 polymer ?
#
loop_
_entity_poly.entity_id
_entity_poly.type
_entity_poly.pdbx_seq_one_letter_code
_entity_poly.pdbx_strand_id
1 'polypeptide(L)'
;MRNQRIFLSLMLKLLVFISVYYAYYQHFRSSQYKVLESNERLPTITEFRNTSGPFLVDTSACKIPYIDPFDKSLKHMFRKGTALKCAVINDVVYSNGNTIFINWKAVNNSQLKNRMKYCKYEVIWRPYNKKRHHNFFMFKNESKEFVDRTDISNEFIRVKCYTGGGLDVYTNFFSFVHLKADVEDRCEKNAIKFANTRQEQLNVLMMGIDSIARNNMLRYMKETWKYLVNTQNAIDLLGYNKVADNTFPNIVSMTAEKFVNELPRKESLRLVPMDNYNFIWNNYSAKGYRTFYAEDYPDIAIFDCNKAGFNIPPGDYFNRPLSLDKEKNKKSINYALLVIPADKVLRYGKTYKYGDRIKSYIDYQITIQTKPGDAIIEGTLRFDEKRKTYDLVGDVSRINKYGDQSHCIEQNHLKKLCYCKIQP
;
A
#
# COMPACT_ATOMS: atom_id res chain seq x y z
N MET A 1 -9.57 -31.70 68.56
CA MET A 1 -9.87 -32.64 67.43
C MET A 1 -10.92 -32.13 66.43
N ARG A 2 -11.99 -31.42 66.83
CA ARG A 2 -13.05 -30.94 65.91
C ARG A 2 -12.58 -29.91 64.87
N ASN A 3 -11.73 -28.95 65.27
CA ASN A 3 -11.22 -27.91 64.35
C ASN A 3 -10.20 -28.44 63.32
N GLN A 4 -9.39 -29.45 63.66
CA GLN A 4 -8.49 -30.11 62.70
C GLN A 4 -9.25 -30.87 61.61
N ARG A 5 -10.36 -31.54 61.96
CA ARG A 5 -11.20 -32.23 60.98
C ARG A 5 -11.90 -31.26 60.02
N ILE A 6 -12.31 -30.08 60.53
CA ILE A 6 -12.90 -29.01 59.70
C ILE A 6 -11.85 -28.43 58.74
N PHE A 7 -10.63 -28.16 59.23
CA PHE A 7 -9.54 -27.66 58.39
C PHE A 7 -9.15 -28.66 57.30
N LEU A 8 -9.04 -29.95 57.63
CA LEU A 8 -8.73 -31.00 56.66
C LEU A 8 -9.85 -31.14 55.61
N SER A 9 -11.12 -31.03 56.03
CA SER A 9 -12.27 -31.03 55.12
C SER A 9 -12.28 -29.84 54.17
N LEU A 10 -11.93 -28.64 54.65
CA LEU A 10 -11.82 -27.44 53.82
C LEU A 10 -10.67 -27.54 52.81
N MET A 11 -9.52 -28.07 53.23
CA MET A 11 -8.38 -28.30 52.33
C MET A 11 -8.71 -29.33 51.24
N LEU A 12 -9.44 -30.40 51.59
CA LEU A 12 -9.87 -31.40 50.63
C LEU A 12 -10.86 -30.81 49.61
N LYS A 13 -11.82 -29.99 50.07
CA LYS A 13 -12.76 -29.27 49.19
C LYS A 13 -12.06 -28.29 48.27
N LEU A 14 -11.04 -27.57 48.77
CA LEU A 14 -10.24 -26.64 47.97
C LEU A 14 -9.43 -27.39 46.88
N LEU A 15 -8.82 -28.53 47.23
CA LEU A 15 -8.08 -29.36 46.27
C LEU A 15 -8.99 -29.95 45.18
N VAL A 16 -10.22 -30.35 45.54
CA VAL A 16 -11.23 -30.80 44.57
C VAL A 16 -11.66 -29.64 43.68
N PHE A 17 -11.85 -28.44 44.24
CA PHE A 17 -12.23 -27.27 43.44
C PHE A 17 -11.13 -26.85 42.45
N ILE A 18 -9.86 -26.87 42.88
CA ILE A 18 -8.70 -26.57 42.02
C ILE A 18 -8.55 -27.63 40.92
N SER A 19 -8.73 -28.92 41.23
CA SER A 19 -8.61 -29.98 40.22
C SER A 19 -9.76 -29.96 39.21
N VAL A 20 -10.99 -29.67 39.64
CA VAL A 20 -12.13 -29.44 38.73
C VAL A 20 -11.93 -28.19 37.88
N TYR A 21 -11.46 -27.08 38.47
CA TYR A 21 -11.13 -25.86 37.73
C TYR A 21 -10.02 -26.10 36.71
N TYR A 22 -8.98 -26.85 37.07
CA TYR A 22 -7.89 -27.21 36.16
C TYR A 22 -8.37 -28.13 35.03
N ALA A 23 -9.21 -29.13 35.33
CA ALA A 23 -9.81 -29.99 34.32
C ALA A 23 -10.73 -29.20 33.37
N TYR A 24 -11.55 -28.29 33.91
CA TYR A 24 -12.38 -27.38 33.12
C TYR A 24 -11.54 -26.45 32.25
N TYR A 25 -10.45 -25.89 32.80
CA TYR A 25 -9.51 -25.05 32.07
C TYR A 25 -8.83 -25.82 30.93
N GLN A 26 -8.41 -27.07 31.16
CA GLN A 26 -7.83 -27.92 30.12
C GLN A 26 -8.85 -28.30 29.04
N HIS A 27 -10.11 -28.57 29.42
CA HIS A 27 -11.19 -28.85 28.47
C HIS A 27 -11.58 -27.60 27.67
N PHE A 28 -11.61 -26.42 28.30
CA PHE A 28 -11.84 -25.14 27.64
C PHE A 28 -10.70 -24.80 26.66
N ARG A 29 -9.45 -25.09 27.06
CA ARG A 29 -8.28 -24.92 26.20
C ARG A 29 -8.26 -25.87 25.01
N SER A 30 -8.77 -27.10 25.15
CA SER A 30 -8.88 -28.04 24.03
C SER A 30 -10.07 -27.77 23.11
N SER A 31 -11.12 -27.09 23.60
CA SER A 31 -12.33 -26.78 22.81
C SER A 31 -12.29 -25.45 22.06
N GLN A 32 -11.39 -24.52 22.41
CA GLN A 32 -11.21 -23.26 21.65
C GLN A 32 -10.28 -23.36 20.43
N TYR A 33 -9.66 -24.52 20.17
CA TYR A 33 -8.86 -24.77 18.97
C TYR A 33 -9.40 -25.96 18.18
N LYS A 34 -10.68 -25.90 17.82
CA LYS A 34 -11.13 -26.53 16.57
C LYS A 34 -11.25 -25.42 15.53
N VAL A 35 -10.10 -25.10 14.92
CA VAL A 35 -10.12 -24.58 13.55
C VAL A 35 -11.00 -25.57 12.78
N LEU A 36 -12.03 -25.07 12.11
CA LEU A 36 -12.67 -25.81 11.03
C LEU A 36 -11.60 -25.99 9.96
N GLU A 37 -10.73 -26.98 10.15
CA GLU A 37 -10.01 -27.61 9.07
C GLU A 37 -11.10 -28.15 8.15
N SER A 38 -11.38 -27.41 7.08
CA SER A 38 -11.74 -28.06 5.84
C SER A 38 -10.69 -29.16 5.66
N ASN A 39 -11.13 -30.42 5.56
CA ASN A 39 -10.24 -31.55 5.26
C ASN A 39 -9.53 -31.41 3.90
N GLU A 40 -9.74 -30.31 3.17
CA GLU A 40 -8.80 -29.81 2.18
C GLU A 40 -7.62 -29.16 2.90
N ARG A 41 -6.53 -29.91 3.04
CA ARG A 41 -5.20 -29.35 3.31
C ARG A 41 -4.95 -28.23 2.29
N LEU A 42 -4.97 -26.98 2.75
CA LEU A 42 -4.33 -25.89 2.01
C LEU A 42 -2.84 -26.23 1.92
N PRO A 43 -2.27 -26.42 0.72
CA PRO A 43 -0.88 -26.85 0.60
C PRO A 43 0.04 -25.82 1.26
N THR A 44 1.00 -26.31 2.03
CA THR A 44 2.02 -25.43 2.60
C THR A 44 2.85 -24.80 1.47
N ILE A 45 3.39 -23.59 1.66
CA ILE A 45 4.28 -22.91 0.69
C ILE A 45 5.49 -23.79 0.29
N THR A 46 5.86 -24.75 1.14
CA THR A 46 6.86 -25.80 0.86
C THR A 46 6.38 -26.88 -0.10
N GLU A 47 5.10 -27.22 -0.15
CA GLU A 47 4.54 -28.20 -1.10
C GLU A 47 4.39 -27.60 -2.51
N PHE A 48 4.12 -26.29 -2.64
CA PHE A 48 4.12 -25.61 -3.95
C PHE A 48 5.54 -25.39 -4.52
N ARG A 49 6.59 -25.46 -3.71
CA ARG A 49 7.97 -25.42 -4.23
C ARG A 49 8.40 -26.72 -4.92
N ASN A 50 7.62 -27.78 -4.79
CA ASN A 50 7.82 -29.06 -5.48
C ASN A 50 6.98 -29.23 -6.75
N THR A 51 6.23 -28.21 -7.20
CA THR A 51 5.61 -28.25 -8.53
C THR A 51 6.66 -27.94 -9.59
N SER A 52 7.46 -28.95 -9.91
CA SER A 52 8.40 -28.99 -11.03
C SER A 52 7.66 -29.08 -12.38
N GLY A 53 6.55 -28.36 -12.51
CA GLY A 53 5.66 -28.32 -13.67
C GLY A 53 5.76 -26.96 -14.40
N PRO A 54 5.34 -26.90 -15.67
CA PRO A 54 5.43 -25.69 -16.50
C PRO A 54 4.40 -24.59 -16.16
N PHE A 55 3.58 -24.82 -15.15
CA PHE A 55 2.47 -23.97 -14.79
C PHE A 55 2.56 -23.53 -13.32
N LEU A 56 2.38 -22.23 -13.09
CA LEU A 56 2.20 -21.59 -11.79
C LEU A 56 0.84 -21.93 -11.17
N VAL A 57 -0.19 -22.06 -12.00
CA VAL A 57 -1.52 -22.55 -11.63
C VAL A 57 -1.88 -23.64 -12.62
N ASP A 58 -2.17 -24.85 -12.16
CA ASP A 58 -2.56 -25.98 -12.99
C ASP A 58 -3.85 -26.58 -12.45
N THR A 59 -4.97 -26.06 -12.92
CA THR A 59 -6.31 -26.55 -12.59
C THR A 59 -7.01 -27.00 -13.87
N SER A 60 -8.11 -27.75 -13.73
CA SER A 60 -8.94 -28.15 -14.88
C SER A 60 -9.50 -26.96 -15.67
N ALA A 61 -9.72 -25.82 -14.99
CA ALA A 61 -10.32 -24.62 -15.58
C ALA A 61 -9.29 -23.55 -16.01
N CYS A 62 -8.12 -23.51 -15.39
CA CYS A 62 -7.12 -22.46 -15.63
C CYS A 62 -5.70 -23.01 -15.54
N LYS A 63 -4.89 -22.67 -16.55
CA LYS A 63 -3.48 -22.98 -16.61
C LYS A 63 -2.67 -21.70 -16.79
N ILE A 64 -1.97 -21.27 -15.74
CA ILE A 64 -1.10 -20.09 -15.78
C ILE A 64 0.35 -20.55 -15.89
N PRO A 65 1.12 -20.11 -16.89
CA PRO A 65 2.55 -20.41 -17.02
C PRO A 65 3.37 -20.09 -15.76
N TYR A 66 4.37 -20.92 -15.46
CA TYR A 66 5.48 -20.48 -14.63
C TYR A 66 6.52 -19.79 -15.51
N ILE A 67 6.69 -18.48 -15.33
CA ILE A 67 7.73 -17.69 -16.02
C ILE A 67 8.87 -17.46 -15.04
N ASP A 68 10.07 -17.99 -15.35
CA ASP A 68 11.27 -17.76 -14.54
C ASP A 68 11.64 -16.26 -14.55
N PRO A 69 11.60 -15.57 -13.40
CA PRO A 69 11.96 -14.15 -13.33
C PRO A 69 13.42 -13.88 -13.72
N PHE A 70 14.29 -14.89 -13.74
CA PHE A 70 15.72 -14.78 -14.03
C PHE A 70 16.14 -15.55 -15.29
N ASP A 71 15.19 -15.86 -16.20
CA ASP A 71 15.53 -16.56 -17.44
C ASP A 71 16.66 -15.84 -18.19
N LYS A 72 17.60 -16.62 -18.74
CA LYS A 72 18.81 -16.10 -19.40
C LYS A 72 18.48 -15.18 -20.57
N SER A 73 17.34 -15.39 -21.23
CA SER A 73 16.86 -14.52 -22.32
C SER A 73 16.64 -13.08 -21.85
N LEU A 74 16.24 -12.86 -20.59
CA LEU A 74 15.95 -11.54 -20.03
C LEU A 74 17.20 -10.79 -19.55
N LYS A 75 18.39 -11.41 -19.60
CA LYS A 75 19.63 -10.83 -19.09
C LYS A 75 19.93 -9.43 -19.66
N HIS A 76 19.60 -9.21 -20.94
CA HIS A 76 19.81 -7.93 -21.63
C HIS A 76 18.83 -6.83 -21.18
N MET A 77 17.70 -7.20 -20.56
CA MET A 77 16.71 -6.27 -20.04
C MET A 77 16.99 -5.86 -18.59
N PHE A 78 17.83 -6.61 -17.87
CA PHE A 78 18.17 -6.32 -16.48
C PHE A 78 19.05 -5.08 -16.38
N ARG A 79 18.51 -4.01 -15.78
CA ARG A 79 19.26 -2.79 -15.50
C ARG A 79 19.68 -2.79 -14.04
N LYS A 80 20.98 -2.87 -13.79
CA LYS A 80 21.51 -2.75 -12.43
C LYS A 80 21.39 -1.29 -11.98
N GLY A 81 20.49 -1.02 -11.03
CA GLY A 81 20.41 0.28 -10.38
C GLY A 81 21.67 0.60 -9.59
N THR A 82 21.95 1.88 -9.39
CA THR A 82 22.98 2.35 -8.45
C THR A 82 22.49 2.14 -7.03
N ALA A 83 23.36 1.67 -6.14
CA ALA A 83 23.03 1.58 -4.72
C ALA A 83 22.64 2.96 -4.17
N LEU A 84 21.50 3.05 -3.49
CA LEU A 84 21.06 4.27 -2.84
C LEU A 84 22.04 4.57 -1.69
N LYS A 85 22.83 5.63 -1.83
CA LYS A 85 23.63 6.15 -0.72
C LYS A 85 22.75 7.09 0.09
N CYS A 86 22.13 6.57 1.16
CA CYS A 86 21.39 7.40 2.09
C CYS A 86 22.36 8.33 2.82
N ALA A 87 22.31 9.63 2.54
CA ALA A 87 23.01 10.61 3.37
C ALA A 87 22.35 10.63 4.76
N VAL A 88 23.15 10.78 5.82
CA VAL A 88 22.61 11.12 7.14
C VAL A 88 22.11 12.55 7.05
N ILE A 89 20.80 12.69 6.86
CA ILE A 89 20.15 14.00 6.82
C ILE A 89 19.88 14.40 8.26
N ASN A 90 20.52 15.46 8.71
CA ASN A 90 20.16 16.09 9.98
C ASN A 90 19.01 17.05 9.69
N ASP A 91 17.79 16.65 10.03
CA ASP A 91 16.61 17.47 9.85
C ASP A 91 16.73 18.77 10.66
N VAL A 92 16.55 19.92 9.99
CA VAL A 92 16.59 21.26 10.61
C VAL A 92 15.43 21.44 11.58
N VAL A 93 14.26 20.91 11.24
CA VAL A 93 13.10 20.78 12.11
C VAL A 93 12.68 19.32 12.10
N TYR A 94 12.48 18.73 13.28
CA TYR A 94 12.06 17.34 13.44
C TYR A 94 10.92 17.23 14.46
N SER A 95 10.21 16.11 14.46
CA SER A 95 9.14 15.82 15.42
C SER A 95 9.54 14.71 16.38
N ASN A 96 9.15 14.84 17.65
CA ASN A 96 9.10 13.73 18.60
C ASN A 96 7.71 13.72 19.24
N GLY A 97 6.92 12.68 18.92
CA GLY A 97 5.49 12.66 19.23
C GLY A 97 4.76 13.80 18.54
N ASN A 98 3.95 14.54 19.31
CA ASN A 98 3.17 15.69 18.84
C ASN A 98 3.91 17.03 19.01
N THR A 99 5.20 17.00 19.35
CA THR A 99 6.01 18.20 19.53
C THR A 99 7.03 18.31 18.41
N ILE A 100 7.14 19.49 17.81
CA ILE A 100 8.21 19.80 16.84
C ILE A 100 9.35 20.55 17.51
N PHE A 101 10.56 20.29 17.06
CA PHE A 101 11.80 20.83 17.61
C PHE A 101 12.68 21.40 16.50
N ILE A 102 13.40 22.48 16.81
CA ILE A 102 14.43 23.05 15.95
C ILE A 102 15.77 22.44 16.34
N ASN A 103 16.42 21.78 15.38
CA ASN A 103 17.77 21.24 15.57
C ASN A 103 18.81 22.33 15.29
N TRP A 104 19.13 23.15 16.30
CA TRP A 104 20.14 24.20 16.15
C TRP A 104 21.53 23.69 15.77
N LYS A 105 21.88 22.45 16.12
CA LYS A 105 23.12 21.82 15.65
C LYS A 105 23.09 21.62 14.14
N ALA A 106 21.98 21.14 13.58
CA ALA A 106 21.80 21.01 12.13
C ALA A 106 21.81 22.38 11.43
N VAL A 107 21.12 23.37 12.00
CA VAL A 107 21.11 24.76 11.51
C VAL A 107 22.53 25.31 11.42
N ASN A 108 23.30 25.20 12.49
CA ASN A 108 24.67 25.71 12.59
C ASN A 108 25.66 25.00 11.66
N ASN A 109 25.36 23.77 11.24
CA ASN A 109 26.16 22.99 10.31
C ASN A 109 25.67 23.12 8.85
N SER A 110 24.73 24.03 8.57
CA SER A 110 24.13 24.23 7.25
C SER A 110 24.27 25.67 6.77
N GLN A 111 23.81 25.94 5.54
CA GLN A 111 23.74 27.28 4.97
C GLN A 111 22.78 28.23 5.73
N LEU A 112 22.02 27.71 6.69
CA LEU A 112 21.09 28.46 7.53
C LEU A 112 21.77 29.07 8.77
N LYS A 113 23.05 28.73 9.04
CA LYS A 113 23.83 29.28 10.17
C LYS A 113 23.75 30.80 10.19
N ASN A 114 23.48 31.37 11.36
CA ASN A 114 23.29 32.81 11.61
C ASN A 114 22.15 33.49 10.83
N ARG A 115 21.56 32.83 9.83
CA ARG A 115 20.45 33.36 9.02
C ARG A 115 19.10 33.04 9.65
N MET A 116 18.84 31.77 9.97
CA MET A 116 17.59 31.34 10.58
C MET A 116 17.53 31.75 12.06
N LYS A 117 16.41 32.34 12.49
CA LYS A 117 16.22 32.87 13.85
C LYS A 117 15.04 32.27 14.59
N TYR A 118 13.91 32.08 13.91
CA TYR A 118 12.70 31.52 14.49
C TYR A 118 11.89 30.79 13.43
N CYS A 119 10.92 30.00 13.87
CA CYS A 119 9.96 29.35 12.99
C CYS A 119 8.53 29.67 13.41
N LYS A 120 7.60 29.50 12.46
CA LYS A 120 6.16 29.52 12.67
C LYS A 120 5.55 28.37 11.89
N TYR A 121 4.34 27.96 12.25
CA TYR A 121 3.60 26.97 11.51
C TYR A 121 2.23 27.48 11.07
N GLU A 122 1.79 27.01 9.92
CA GLU A 122 0.46 27.23 9.37
C GLU A 122 -0.26 25.88 9.31
N VAL A 123 -1.49 25.83 9.82
CA VAL A 123 -2.28 24.61 9.78
C VAL A 123 -2.88 24.44 8.40
N ILE A 124 -2.61 23.31 7.76
CA ILE A 124 -3.21 22.93 6.48
C ILE A 124 -4.54 22.23 6.80
N TRP A 125 -5.64 22.83 6.37
CA TRP A 125 -6.97 22.32 6.73
C TRP A 125 -7.90 22.26 5.53
N ARG A 126 -8.71 21.21 5.48
CA ARG A 126 -9.77 21.05 4.48
C ARG A 126 -11.13 21.07 5.19
N PRO A 127 -11.97 22.10 4.97
CA PRO A 127 -13.32 22.11 5.48
C PRO A 127 -14.16 20.99 4.88
N TYR A 128 -15.07 20.44 5.69
CA TYR A 128 -16.13 19.60 5.18
C TYR A 128 -17.10 20.45 4.36
N ASN A 129 -17.08 20.31 3.04
CA ASN A 129 -18.02 20.99 2.16
C ASN A 129 -18.18 20.24 0.84
N LYS A 130 -19.35 19.62 0.64
CA LYS A 130 -19.67 18.82 -0.55
C LYS A 130 -19.67 19.60 -1.87
N LYS A 131 -19.77 20.94 -1.82
CA LYS A 131 -19.75 21.81 -3.00
C LYS A 131 -18.34 22.26 -3.41
N ARG A 132 -17.34 22.04 -2.56
CA ARG A 132 -15.96 22.42 -2.87
C ARG A 132 -15.30 21.35 -3.72
N HIS A 133 -14.45 21.78 -4.64
CA HIS A 133 -13.63 20.92 -5.48
C HIS A 133 -12.74 19.99 -4.62
N HIS A 134 -12.47 18.78 -5.08
CA HIS A 134 -11.67 17.77 -4.36
C HIS A 134 -10.24 18.23 -3.97
N ASN A 135 -9.70 19.25 -4.66
CA ASN A 135 -8.40 19.88 -4.36
C ASN A 135 -8.46 21.07 -3.38
N PHE A 136 -9.64 21.42 -2.89
CA PHE A 136 -9.78 22.59 -2.04
C PHE A 136 -9.22 22.33 -0.64
N PHE A 137 -8.34 23.23 -0.20
CA PHE A 137 -7.85 23.34 1.17
C PHE A 137 -7.53 24.80 1.46
N MET A 138 -7.36 25.14 2.74
CA MET A 138 -7.01 26.47 3.20
C MET A 138 -6.06 26.40 4.39
N PHE A 139 -5.40 27.52 4.68
CA PHE A 139 -4.58 27.66 5.88
C PHE A 139 -5.41 28.28 6.99
N LYS A 140 -5.23 27.81 8.23
CA LYS A 140 -5.65 28.58 9.41
C LYS A 140 -4.62 29.67 9.71
N ASN A 141 -4.92 30.50 10.70
CA ASN A 141 -4.01 31.53 11.19
C ASN A 141 -2.64 30.93 11.54
N GLU A 142 -1.60 31.68 11.19
CA GLU A 142 -0.22 31.35 11.51
C GLU A 142 0.00 31.29 13.03
N SER A 143 0.86 30.38 13.48
CA SER A 143 1.22 30.25 14.88
C SER A 143 2.02 31.45 15.38
N LYS A 144 2.15 31.54 16.71
CA LYS A 144 3.21 32.35 17.33
C LYS A 144 4.58 31.81 16.93
N GLU A 145 5.58 32.68 17.01
CA GLU A 145 6.99 32.32 16.78
C GLU A 145 7.48 31.35 17.86
N PHE A 146 8.27 30.36 17.43
CA PHE A 146 8.97 29.46 18.33
C PHE A 146 10.44 29.31 17.90
N VAL A 147 11.31 29.16 18.90
CA VAL A 147 12.77 29.09 18.73
C VAL A 147 13.39 27.79 19.23
N ASP A 148 12.66 26.98 20.00
CA ASP A 148 13.12 25.67 20.48
C ASP A 148 12.14 24.59 20.04
N ARG A 149 10.93 24.63 20.58
CA ARG A 149 9.89 23.63 20.33
C ARG A 149 8.48 24.22 20.37
N THR A 150 7.52 23.50 19.82
CA THR A 150 6.09 23.79 19.99
C THR A 150 5.25 22.53 19.85
N ASP A 151 4.17 22.46 20.63
CA ASP A 151 3.22 21.34 20.61
C ASP A 151 2.16 21.55 19.53
N ILE A 152 1.86 20.47 18.82
CA ILE A 152 0.97 20.46 17.66
C ILE A 152 -0.27 19.65 17.99
N SER A 153 -1.43 20.28 17.85
CA SER A 153 -2.76 19.65 18.01
C SER A 153 -3.50 19.48 16.69
N ASN A 154 -2.85 19.77 15.55
CA ASN A 154 -3.44 19.66 14.23
C ASN A 154 -2.75 18.58 13.39
N GLU A 155 -3.52 17.95 12.49
CA GLU A 155 -3.04 16.82 11.70
C GLU A 155 -1.97 17.21 10.70
N PHE A 156 -2.16 18.32 9.98
CA PHE A 156 -1.26 18.74 8.92
C PHE A 156 -0.81 20.16 9.16
N ILE A 157 0.50 20.37 9.17
CA ILE A 157 1.09 21.70 9.30
C ILE A 157 2.21 21.90 8.28
N ARG A 158 2.35 23.15 7.85
CA ARG A 158 3.54 23.66 7.17
C ARG A 158 4.33 24.50 8.15
N VAL A 159 5.59 24.14 8.39
CA VAL A 159 6.52 24.93 9.19
C VAL A 159 7.36 25.78 8.25
N LYS A 160 7.43 27.07 8.51
CA LYS A 160 8.34 28.01 7.86
C LYS A 160 9.28 28.62 8.88
N CYS A 161 10.54 28.76 8.52
CA CYS A 161 11.55 29.38 9.36
C CYS A 161 12.13 30.61 8.69
N TYR A 162 12.38 31.63 9.50
CA TYR A 162 12.60 32.98 9.03
C TYR A 162 13.93 33.55 9.53
N THR A 163 14.44 34.54 8.83
CA THR A 163 15.51 35.42 9.33
C THR A 163 14.97 36.44 10.32
N GLY A 164 15.86 37.16 11.01
CA GLY A 164 15.46 38.26 11.90
C GLY A 164 14.74 39.41 11.19
N GLY A 165 14.87 39.51 9.85
CA GLY A 165 14.13 40.46 9.01
C GLY A 165 12.83 39.89 8.41
N GLY A 166 12.39 38.70 8.83
CA GLY A 166 11.13 38.09 8.37
C GLY A 166 11.20 37.38 7.01
N LEU A 167 12.39 37.14 6.45
CA LEU A 167 12.53 36.42 5.18
C LEU A 167 12.45 34.90 5.42
N ASP A 168 11.55 34.20 4.71
CA ASP A 168 11.46 32.73 4.70
C ASP A 168 12.73 32.11 4.08
N VAL A 169 13.38 31.24 4.85
CA VAL A 169 14.63 30.56 4.46
C VAL A 169 14.55 29.04 4.49
N TYR A 170 13.48 28.48 5.07
CA TYR A 170 13.33 27.03 5.21
C TYR A 170 11.86 26.67 5.39
N THR A 171 11.41 25.65 4.67
CA THR A 171 10.05 25.13 4.76
C THR A 171 10.09 23.62 4.97
N ASN A 172 9.30 23.12 5.92
CA ASN A 172 9.08 21.69 6.13
C ASN A 172 7.60 21.40 6.40
N PHE A 173 7.21 20.13 6.27
CA PHE A 173 5.84 19.67 6.35
C PHE A 173 5.73 18.52 7.35
N PHE A 174 4.71 18.56 8.20
CA PHE A 174 4.49 17.51 9.18
C PHE A 174 3.06 16.97 9.10
N SER A 175 2.95 15.67 9.35
CA SER A 175 1.71 14.92 9.46
C SER A 175 1.67 14.26 10.83
N PHE A 176 0.63 14.55 11.60
CA PHE A 176 0.34 14.00 12.91
C PHE A 176 -0.99 13.25 12.86
N VAL A 177 -1.08 12.18 13.64
CA VAL A 177 -2.32 11.42 13.80
C VAL A 177 -2.88 11.73 15.18
N HIS A 178 -3.88 12.61 15.22
CA HIS A 178 -4.61 12.96 16.44
C HIS A 178 -5.94 12.23 16.47
N LEU A 179 -6.30 11.66 17.61
CA LEU A 179 -7.64 11.10 17.79
C LEU A 179 -8.68 12.21 17.65
N LYS A 180 -9.72 11.96 16.84
CA LYS A 180 -10.81 12.91 16.58
C LYS A 180 -12.03 12.52 17.39
N ALA A 181 -12.55 13.44 18.20
CA ALA A 181 -13.65 13.15 19.12
C ALA A 181 -14.85 12.47 18.44
N ASP A 182 -15.25 12.93 17.25
CA ASP A 182 -16.36 12.35 16.48
C ASP A 182 -16.07 10.93 15.97
N VAL A 183 -14.81 10.63 15.64
CA VAL A 183 -14.37 9.29 15.25
C VAL A 183 -14.34 8.35 16.45
N GLU A 184 -13.81 8.83 17.58
CA GLU A 184 -13.76 8.06 18.83
C GLU A 184 -15.17 7.74 19.34
N ASP A 185 -16.08 8.72 19.36
CA ASP A 185 -17.49 8.52 19.70
C ASP A 185 -18.15 7.43 18.83
N ARG A 186 -17.86 7.42 17.52
CA ARG A 186 -18.36 6.39 16.59
C ARG A 186 -17.75 5.02 16.91
N CYS A 187 -16.45 4.96 17.15
CA CYS A 187 -15.72 3.73 17.48
C CYS A 187 -16.23 3.12 18.80
N GLU A 188 -16.38 3.91 19.85
CA GLU A 188 -16.87 3.46 21.16
C GLU A 188 -18.30 2.91 21.09
N LYS A 189 -19.21 3.64 20.42
CA LYS A 189 -20.59 3.16 20.21
C LYS A 189 -20.64 1.82 19.49
N ASN A 190 -19.75 1.57 18.53
CA ASN A 190 -19.66 0.29 17.85
C ASN A 190 -19.01 -0.78 18.72
N ALA A 191 -17.96 -0.44 19.47
CA ALA A 191 -17.31 -1.37 20.41
C ALA A 191 -18.32 -1.95 21.41
N ILE A 192 -19.23 -1.13 21.95
CA ILE A 192 -20.31 -1.58 22.85
C ILE A 192 -21.25 -2.56 22.13
N LYS A 193 -21.64 -2.28 20.88
CA LYS A 193 -22.50 -3.18 20.10
C LYS A 193 -21.83 -4.53 19.85
N PHE A 194 -20.54 -4.53 19.57
CA PHE A 194 -19.78 -5.75 19.27
C PHE A 194 -19.25 -6.49 20.50
N ALA A 195 -19.25 -5.87 21.69
CA ALA A 195 -18.79 -6.49 22.94
C ALA A 195 -19.43 -7.86 23.21
N ASN A 196 -20.68 -8.06 22.77
CA ASN A 196 -21.42 -9.31 22.95
C ASN A 196 -21.19 -10.37 21.84
N THR A 197 -20.52 -10.01 20.74
CA THR A 197 -20.44 -10.88 19.54
C THR A 197 -19.28 -11.87 19.55
N ARG A 198 -18.36 -11.80 20.54
CA ARG A 198 -17.12 -12.62 20.63
C ARG A 198 -16.29 -12.68 19.33
N GLN A 199 -16.55 -11.78 18.38
CA GLN A 199 -15.89 -11.78 17.09
C GLN A 199 -14.60 -10.97 17.18
N GLU A 200 -13.48 -11.59 16.80
CA GLU A 200 -12.20 -10.93 16.74
C GLU A 200 -12.22 -9.79 15.71
N GLN A 201 -11.69 -8.62 16.09
CA GLN A 201 -11.58 -7.45 15.21
C GLN A 201 -10.10 -7.21 14.89
N LEU A 202 -9.71 -7.53 13.65
CA LEU A 202 -8.36 -7.31 13.15
C LEU A 202 -8.22 -5.94 12.51
N ASN A 203 -7.09 -5.28 12.75
CA ASN A 203 -6.68 -4.12 11.96
C ASN A 203 -6.28 -4.58 10.55
N VAL A 204 -6.64 -3.79 9.53
CA VAL A 204 -6.33 -4.11 8.13
C VAL A 204 -5.50 -2.99 7.53
N LEU A 205 -4.34 -3.35 6.98
CA LEU A 205 -3.48 -2.44 6.22
C LEU A 205 -3.45 -2.89 4.76
N MET A 206 -3.86 -2.01 3.86
CA MET A 206 -3.73 -2.20 2.41
C MET A 206 -2.65 -1.25 1.90
N MET A 207 -1.58 -1.81 1.33
CA MET A 207 -0.48 -1.05 0.74
C MET A 207 -0.40 -1.37 -0.76
N GLY A 208 -0.60 -0.35 -1.59
CA GLY A 208 -0.41 -0.44 -3.03
C GLY A 208 0.94 0.15 -3.44
N ILE A 209 1.62 -0.49 -4.39
CA ILE A 209 2.78 0.10 -5.07
C ILE A 209 2.45 0.15 -6.54
N ASP A 210 2.52 1.35 -7.12
CA ASP A 210 2.13 1.55 -8.51
C ASP A 210 3.13 0.87 -9.47
N SER A 211 2.59 0.31 -10.55
CA SER A 211 3.36 -0.21 -11.69
C SER A 211 4.37 -1.33 -11.37
N ILE A 212 4.08 -2.22 -10.40
CA ILE A 212 4.93 -3.40 -10.10
C ILE A 212 4.25 -4.72 -10.48
N ALA A 213 4.92 -5.50 -11.33
CA ALA A 213 4.59 -6.91 -11.56
C ALA A 213 5.29 -7.83 -10.55
N ARG A 214 4.71 -9.00 -10.24
CA ARG A 214 5.30 -10.00 -9.32
C ARG A 214 6.74 -10.35 -9.71
N ASN A 215 7.03 -10.58 -10.99
CA ASN A 215 8.38 -10.90 -11.46
C ASN A 215 9.37 -9.74 -11.27
N ASN A 216 8.91 -8.48 -11.36
CA ASN A 216 9.75 -7.31 -11.06
C ASN A 216 10.03 -7.20 -9.55
N MET A 217 9.05 -7.52 -8.69
CA MET A 217 9.26 -7.59 -7.25
C MET A 217 10.33 -8.64 -6.89
N LEU A 218 10.26 -9.83 -7.50
CA LEU A 218 11.26 -10.89 -7.30
C LEU A 218 12.67 -10.49 -7.75
N ARG A 219 12.78 -9.72 -8.84
CA ARG A 219 14.08 -9.24 -9.37
C ARG A 219 14.67 -8.08 -8.58
N TYR A 220 13.90 -7.02 -8.37
CA TYR A 220 14.40 -5.72 -7.91
C TYR A 220 14.09 -5.44 -6.43
N MET A 221 13.05 -6.05 -5.88
CA MET A 221 12.67 -5.93 -4.46
C MET A 221 12.88 -7.24 -3.71
N LYS A 222 13.90 -8.01 -4.10
CA LYS A 222 14.19 -9.36 -3.60
C LYS A 222 14.28 -9.44 -2.08
N GLU A 223 14.84 -8.44 -1.42
CA GLU A 223 14.98 -8.44 0.03
C GLU A 223 13.64 -8.15 0.72
N THR A 224 12.83 -7.25 0.16
CA THR A 224 11.45 -7.01 0.61
C THR A 224 10.59 -8.26 0.45
N TRP A 225 10.61 -8.91 -0.72
CA TRP A 225 9.81 -10.13 -0.96
C TRP A 225 10.22 -11.26 -0.02
N LYS A 226 11.53 -11.49 0.14
CA LYS A 226 12.04 -12.50 1.09
C LYS A 226 11.60 -12.21 2.52
N TYR A 227 11.66 -10.94 2.94
CA TYR A 227 11.22 -10.56 4.27
C TYR A 227 9.72 -10.82 4.47
N LEU A 228 8.88 -10.45 3.52
CA LEU A 228 7.44 -10.71 3.58
C LEU A 228 7.15 -12.21 3.71
N VAL A 229 7.68 -13.03 2.79
CA VAL A 229 7.36 -14.47 2.75
C VAL A 229 8.02 -15.24 3.89
N ASN A 230 9.32 -15.00 4.15
CA ASN A 230 10.08 -15.83 5.10
C ASN A 230 10.03 -15.32 6.54
N THR A 231 9.76 -14.03 6.76
CA THR A 231 9.74 -13.43 8.11
C THR A 231 8.34 -13.08 8.58
N GLN A 232 7.48 -12.55 7.69
CA GLN A 232 6.10 -12.21 8.04
C GLN A 232 5.11 -13.35 7.74
N ASN A 233 5.59 -14.48 7.22
CA ASN A 233 4.75 -15.59 6.73
C ASN A 233 3.66 -15.11 5.75
N ALA A 234 3.98 -14.08 4.95
CA ALA A 234 3.05 -13.57 3.97
C ALA A 234 2.73 -14.63 2.92
N ILE A 235 1.45 -14.72 2.56
CA ILE A 235 0.96 -15.64 1.53
C ILE A 235 1.13 -14.96 0.17
N ASP A 236 1.90 -15.59 -0.71
CA ASP A 236 2.01 -15.18 -2.11
C ASP A 236 0.81 -15.74 -2.88
N LEU A 237 -0.10 -14.86 -3.30
CA LEU A 237 -1.33 -15.24 -4.01
C LEU A 237 -1.00 -15.59 -5.47
N LEU A 238 -0.54 -16.82 -5.68
CA LEU A 238 -0.18 -17.32 -7.01
C LEU A 238 -1.40 -17.31 -7.93
N GLY A 239 -1.22 -16.78 -9.14
CA GLY A 239 -2.31 -16.61 -10.11
C GLY A 239 -3.23 -15.41 -9.88
N TYR A 240 -3.04 -14.64 -8.79
CA TYR A 240 -3.69 -13.35 -8.64
C TYR A 240 -3.27 -12.42 -9.78
N ASN A 241 -4.25 -11.85 -10.47
CA ASN A 241 -4.01 -11.07 -11.68
C ASN A 241 -4.84 -9.80 -11.71
N LYS A 242 -4.39 -8.83 -12.50
CA LYS A 242 -5.07 -7.55 -12.67
C LYS A 242 -6.37 -7.74 -13.46
N VAL A 243 -7.40 -6.98 -13.08
CA VAL A 243 -8.67 -6.86 -13.83
C VAL A 243 -8.45 -6.14 -15.16
N ALA A 244 -7.56 -5.15 -15.21
CA ALA A 244 -7.26 -4.40 -16.42
C ALA A 244 -5.85 -3.77 -16.39
N ASP A 245 -5.47 -3.06 -17.47
CA ASP A 245 -4.10 -2.56 -17.63
C ASP A 245 -3.72 -1.39 -16.70
N ASN A 246 -4.65 -0.51 -16.36
CA ASN A 246 -4.39 0.72 -15.60
C ASN A 246 -4.72 0.59 -14.10
N THR A 247 -4.19 1.47 -13.26
CA THR A 247 -4.41 1.44 -11.81
C THR A 247 -5.90 1.61 -11.43
N PHE A 248 -6.60 2.61 -12.00
CA PHE A 248 -8.00 2.90 -11.68
C PHE A 248 -8.95 1.70 -11.81
N PRO A 249 -9.07 0.98 -12.95
CA PRO A 249 -9.99 -0.16 -13.08
C PRO A 249 -9.70 -1.28 -12.07
N ASN A 250 -8.43 -1.51 -11.72
CA ASN A 250 -8.07 -2.52 -10.73
C ASN A 250 -8.52 -2.12 -9.32
N ILE A 251 -8.20 -0.88 -8.92
CA ILE A 251 -8.48 -0.42 -7.57
C ILE A 251 -9.98 -0.21 -7.37
N VAL A 252 -10.72 0.33 -8.34
CA VAL A 252 -12.17 0.51 -8.20
C VAL A 252 -12.91 -0.84 -8.15
N SER A 253 -12.46 -1.85 -8.89
CA SER A 253 -13.03 -3.20 -8.79
C SER A 253 -12.79 -3.80 -7.41
N MET A 254 -11.59 -3.62 -6.88
CA MET A 254 -11.20 -4.14 -5.57
C MET A 254 -11.88 -3.41 -4.40
N THR A 255 -12.08 -2.10 -4.50
CA THR A 255 -12.52 -1.29 -3.35
C THR A 255 -13.96 -0.82 -3.44
N ALA A 256 -14.58 -0.75 -4.61
CA ALA A 256 -15.99 -0.35 -4.77
C ALA A 256 -16.89 -1.48 -5.28
N GLU A 257 -16.35 -2.67 -5.53
CA GLU A 257 -17.08 -3.81 -6.12
C GLU A 257 -17.75 -3.44 -7.45
N LYS A 258 -17.04 -2.67 -8.28
CA LYS A 258 -17.52 -2.17 -9.58
C LYS A 258 -16.50 -2.33 -10.68
N PHE A 259 -16.93 -2.84 -11.83
CA PHE A 259 -16.18 -2.73 -13.07
C PHE A 259 -16.34 -1.33 -13.69
N VAL A 260 -15.37 -0.90 -14.50
CA VAL A 260 -15.41 0.44 -15.10
C VAL A 260 -16.59 0.66 -16.04
N ASN A 261 -17.12 -0.40 -16.67
CA ASN A 261 -18.31 -0.32 -17.51
C ASN A 261 -19.62 -0.14 -16.71
N GLU A 262 -19.61 -0.41 -15.41
CA GLU A 262 -20.72 -0.11 -14.50
C GLU A 262 -20.68 1.34 -13.97
N LEU A 263 -19.58 2.04 -14.22
CA LEU A 263 -19.43 3.45 -13.87
C LEU A 263 -19.93 4.34 -15.03
N PRO A 264 -20.28 5.61 -14.77
CA PRO A 264 -20.55 6.59 -15.81
C PRO A 264 -19.43 6.65 -16.84
N ARG A 265 -19.77 7.06 -18.06
CA ARG A 265 -18.80 7.28 -19.13
C ARG A 265 -17.67 8.18 -18.66
N LYS A 266 -16.49 8.02 -19.27
CA LYS A 266 -15.24 8.68 -18.85
C LYS A 266 -15.37 10.20 -18.75
N GLU A 267 -16.12 10.81 -19.66
CA GLU A 267 -16.41 12.25 -19.67
C GLU A 267 -17.22 12.68 -18.45
N SER A 268 -18.16 11.83 -18.02
CA SER A 268 -18.99 12.05 -16.83
C SER A 268 -18.22 11.82 -15.52
N LEU A 269 -17.18 10.98 -15.50
CA LEU A 269 -16.33 10.78 -14.29
C LEU A 269 -15.56 12.04 -13.88
N ARG A 270 -15.43 13.02 -14.77
CA ARG A 270 -14.88 14.36 -14.45
C ARG A 270 -15.87 15.25 -13.71
N LEU A 271 -17.16 14.93 -13.77
CA LEU A 271 -18.25 15.73 -13.21
C LEU A 271 -18.92 15.06 -12.01
N VAL A 272 -18.87 13.72 -11.96
CA VAL A 272 -19.51 12.92 -10.90
C VAL A 272 -18.46 12.59 -9.83
N PRO A 273 -18.60 13.13 -8.60
CA PRO A 273 -17.70 12.82 -7.50
C PRO A 273 -17.74 11.34 -7.12
N MET A 274 -16.60 10.83 -6.65
CA MET A 274 -16.46 9.45 -6.20
C MET A 274 -17.22 9.18 -4.90
N ASP A 275 -17.68 10.24 -4.22
CA ASP A 275 -18.56 10.20 -3.05
C ASP A 275 -19.85 9.38 -3.26
N ASN A 276 -20.29 9.23 -4.51
CA ASN A 276 -21.52 8.51 -4.86
C ASN A 276 -21.38 6.99 -4.81
N TYR A 277 -20.18 6.45 -4.64
CA TYR A 277 -19.93 5.01 -4.61
C TYR A 277 -19.64 4.54 -3.19
N ASN A 278 -20.11 3.32 -2.89
CA ASN A 278 -19.80 2.69 -1.62
C ASN A 278 -18.46 1.94 -1.72
N PHE A 279 -17.41 2.53 -1.16
CA PHE A 279 -16.11 1.89 -1.09
C PHE A 279 -15.96 1.08 0.19
N ILE A 280 -15.04 0.11 0.19
CA ILE A 280 -14.80 -0.81 1.29
C ILE A 280 -14.51 -0.09 2.60
N TRP A 281 -13.79 1.03 2.57
CA TRP A 281 -13.51 1.84 3.76
C TRP A 281 -14.77 2.45 4.38
N ASN A 282 -15.84 2.71 3.62
CA ASN A 282 -17.13 3.12 4.18
C ASN A 282 -17.72 2.02 5.06
N ASN A 283 -17.61 0.76 4.63
CA ASN A 283 -18.06 -0.40 5.39
C ASN A 283 -17.24 -0.58 6.69
N TYR A 284 -15.93 -0.37 6.62
CA TYR A 284 -15.06 -0.38 7.81
C TYR A 284 -15.42 0.76 8.77
N SER A 285 -15.61 1.98 8.27
CA SER A 285 -16.03 3.14 9.07
C SER A 285 -17.37 2.89 9.77
N ALA A 286 -18.36 2.36 9.05
CA ALA A 286 -19.68 2.00 9.59
C ALA A 286 -19.59 0.92 10.70
N LYS A 287 -18.61 0.02 10.62
CA LYS A 287 -18.33 -1.00 11.64
C LYS A 287 -17.47 -0.49 12.81
N GLY A 288 -17.15 0.80 12.86
CA GLY A 288 -16.41 1.39 13.97
C GLY A 288 -14.90 1.32 13.85
N TYR A 289 -14.36 1.08 12.65
CA TYR A 289 -12.92 1.20 12.41
C TYR A 289 -12.51 2.67 12.26
N ARG A 290 -11.28 2.98 12.67
CA ARG A 290 -10.58 4.20 12.24
C ARG A 290 -10.05 3.97 10.83
N THR A 291 -10.37 4.88 9.91
CA THR A 291 -10.06 4.71 8.49
C THR A 291 -9.04 5.74 8.03
N PHE A 292 -8.03 5.28 7.31
CA PHE A 292 -6.96 6.10 6.77
C PHE A 292 -6.80 5.81 5.28
N TYR A 293 -6.86 6.85 4.46
CA TYR A 293 -6.59 6.77 3.02
C TYR A 293 -5.52 7.79 2.66
N ALA A 294 -4.49 7.35 1.95
CA ALA A 294 -3.44 8.25 1.50
C ALA A 294 -2.83 7.82 0.16
N GLU A 295 -2.47 8.82 -0.62
CA GLU A 295 -1.68 8.67 -1.85
C GLU A 295 -0.47 9.59 -1.80
N ASP A 296 0.65 9.14 -2.34
CA ASP A 296 1.94 9.82 -2.27
C ASP A 296 2.05 10.98 -3.28
N TYR A 297 1.40 10.88 -4.44
CA TYR A 297 1.46 11.89 -5.50
C TYR A 297 0.07 12.38 -5.93
N PRO A 298 -0.34 13.61 -5.56
CA PRO A 298 -1.73 14.05 -5.69
C PRO A 298 -2.17 14.38 -7.13
N ASP A 299 -1.23 14.61 -8.05
CA ASP A 299 -1.50 14.97 -9.45
C ASP A 299 -1.93 13.76 -10.30
N ILE A 300 -1.40 12.57 -9.98
CA ILE A 300 -1.76 11.31 -10.64
C ILE A 300 -2.56 10.36 -9.74
N ALA A 301 -2.99 10.86 -8.57
CA ALA A 301 -3.83 10.14 -7.62
C ALA A 301 -5.02 9.43 -8.31
N ILE A 302 -5.25 8.18 -7.91
CA ILE A 302 -6.09 7.20 -8.63
C ILE A 302 -7.47 7.76 -8.93
N PHE A 303 -8.09 8.39 -7.94
CA PHE A 303 -9.47 8.88 -8.01
C PHE A 303 -9.59 10.35 -8.42
N ASP A 304 -8.47 11.08 -8.47
CA ASP A 304 -8.44 12.52 -8.71
C ASP A 304 -7.91 12.88 -10.11
N CYS A 305 -6.97 12.10 -10.65
CA CYS A 305 -6.41 12.37 -11.98
C CYS A 305 -7.47 12.20 -13.07
N ASN A 306 -7.77 13.31 -13.76
CA ASN A 306 -8.80 13.39 -14.81
C ASN A 306 -10.20 12.96 -14.34
N LYS A 307 -10.52 13.13 -13.05
CA LYS A 307 -11.79 12.73 -12.43
C LYS A 307 -12.23 13.80 -11.42
N ALA A 308 -13.48 13.76 -10.99
CA ALA A 308 -14.01 14.70 -9.99
C ALA A 308 -13.42 14.50 -8.58
N GLY A 309 -12.74 13.37 -8.33
CA GLY A 309 -12.16 13.06 -7.02
C GLY A 309 -13.21 12.83 -5.94
N PHE A 310 -12.77 12.97 -4.69
CA PHE A 310 -13.62 12.93 -3.51
C PHE A 310 -13.86 14.34 -2.98
N ASN A 311 -15.12 14.77 -2.90
CA ASN A 311 -15.48 16.06 -2.29
C ASN A 311 -15.49 15.96 -0.75
N ILE A 312 -15.89 14.79 -0.23
CA ILE A 312 -15.80 14.39 1.18
C ILE A 312 -14.58 13.46 1.32
N PRO A 313 -13.70 13.67 2.32
CA PRO A 313 -12.59 12.75 2.57
C PRO A 313 -13.05 11.29 2.61
N PRO A 314 -12.39 10.37 1.87
CA PRO A 314 -12.79 8.97 1.79
C PRO A 314 -12.49 8.19 3.09
N GLY A 315 -11.76 8.76 4.04
CA GLY A 315 -11.54 8.18 5.36
C GLY A 315 -11.46 9.27 6.42
N ASP A 316 -11.44 8.85 7.68
CA ASP A 316 -11.28 9.75 8.83
C ASP A 316 -10.00 10.57 8.71
N TYR A 317 -8.95 9.95 8.18
CA TYR A 317 -7.66 10.57 7.91
C TYR A 317 -7.38 10.52 6.40
N PHE A 318 -7.10 11.69 5.81
CA PHE A 318 -6.86 11.83 4.36
C PHE A 318 -5.77 12.85 4.06
N ASN A 319 -4.63 12.40 3.52
CA ASN A 319 -3.42 13.21 3.37
C ASN A 319 -3.44 14.22 2.19
N ARG A 320 -4.50 14.25 1.38
CA ARG A 320 -4.57 15.06 0.15
C ARG A 320 -4.24 16.55 0.34
N PRO A 321 -4.74 17.26 1.37
CA PRO A 321 -4.41 18.67 1.56
C PRO A 321 -2.89 18.90 1.77
N LEU A 322 -2.26 18.04 2.56
CA LEU A 322 -0.82 18.06 2.82
C LEU A 322 -0.03 17.80 1.54
N SER A 323 -0.41 16.76 0.78
CA SER A 323 0.31 16.41 -0.44
C SER A 323 0.18 17.51 -1.50
N LEU A 324 -1.00 18.12 -1.67
CA LEU A 324 -1.20 19.24 -2.59
C LEU A 324 -0.36 20.47 -2.23
N ASP A 325 -0.25 20.84 -0.95
CA ASP A 325 0.60 21.97 -0.55
C ASP A 325 2.09 21.65 -0.73
N LYS A 326 2.50 20.43 -0.39
CA LYS A 326 3.87 19.97 -0.57
C LYS A 326 4.29 20.01 -2.05
N GLU A 327 3.42 19.58 -2.96
CA GLU A 327 3.65 19.63 -4.40
C GLU A 327 3.86 21.06 -4.91
N LYS A 328 3.02 22.01 -4.48
CA LYS A 328 3.15 23.44 -4.83
C LYS A 328 4.46 24.06 -4.35
N ASN A 329 5.03 23.54 -3.26
CA ASN A 329 6.27 24.03 -2.66
C ASN A 329 7.51 23.23 -3.08
N LYS A 330 7.43 22.41 -4.15
CA LYS A 330 8.59 21.73 -4.73
C LYS A 330 9.59 22.73 -5.32
N LYS A 331 10.48 23.27 -4.49
CA LYS A 331 11.76 23.83 -4.93
C LYS A 331 12.78 22.69 -4.92
N SER A 332 12.84 21.92 -6.01
CA SER A 332 13.75 20.78 -6.21
C SER A 332 13.56 19.64 -5.20
N ILE A 333 13.00 18.51 -5.64
CA ILE A 333 12.83 17.32 -4.77
C ILE A 333 14.23 16.75 -4.45
N ASN A 334 14.72 16.97 -3.23
CA ASN A 334 15.92 16.31 -2.69
C ASN A 334 15.60 15.19 -1.67
N TYR A 335 14.31 14.99 -1.32
CA TYR A 335 13.92 14.08 -0.23
C TYR A 335 12.76 13.17 -0.62
N ALA A 336 12.96 11.86 -0.43
CA ALA A 336 11.93 10.84 -0.38
C ALA A 336 11.58 10.58 1.10
N LEU A 337 10.29 10.53 1.44
CA LEU A 337 9.83 10.19 2.78
C LEU A 337 9.92 8.67 2.96
N LEU A 338 10.81 8.21 3.83
CA LEU A 338 10.81 6.82 4.28
C LEU A 338 9.80 6.69 5.43
N VAL A 339 8.64 6.10 5.15
CA VAL A 339 7.72 5.67 6.21
C VAL A 339 8.29 4.38 6.79
N ILE A 340 8.94 4.48 7.96
CA ILE A 340 9.48 3.34 8.70
C ILE A 340 8.33 2.78 9.56
N PRO A 341 7.81 1.56 9.29
CA PRO A 341 6.94 0.90 10.25
C PRO A 341 7.71 0.63 11.55
N ALA A 342 7.04 0.79 12.69
CA ALA A 342 7.64 0.70 14.03
C ALA A 342 8.57 -0.52 14.21
N ASP A 343 9.70 -0.31 14.90
CA ASP A 343 10.85 -1.21 15.07
C ASP A 343 10.56 -2.64 15.60
N LYS A 344 9.31 -2.94 15.97
CA LYS A 344 8.93 -4.25 16.53
C LYS A 344 8.65 -5.33 15.49
N VAL A 345 8.70 -5.04 14.19
CA VAL A 345 8.26 -5.99 13.14
C VAL A 345 9.44 -6.74 12.47
N LEU A 346 10.69 -6.41 12.78
CA LEU A 346 11.81 -6.74 11.89
C LEU A 346 13.02 -7.39 12.60
N ARG A 347 12.97 -8.68 13.00
CA ARG A 347 14.19 -9.52 13.14
C ARG A 347 13.90 -11.03 12.95
N TYR A 348 14.53 -11.65 11.95
CA TYR A 348 15.56 -12.71 12.06
C TYR A 348 15.76 -13.41 10.71
N GLY A 349 16.97 -13.89 10.43
CA GLY A 349 17.39 -14.40 9.12
C GLY A 349 17.87 -15.84 9.08
N LYS A 350 17.93 -16.40 7.87
CA LYS A 350 19.04 -17.20 7.26
C LYS A 350 18.66 -17.67 5.84
N THR A 351 19.67 -17.98 5.02
CA THR A 351 19.69 -18.16 3.56
C THR A 351 19.70 -19.63 3.10
N TYR A 352 19.12 -19.94 1.92
CA TYR A 352 19.25 -21.25 1.25
C TYR A 352 19.33 -21.16 -0.30
N LYS A 353 19.95 -22.18 -0.93
CA LYS A 353 20.30 -22.33 -2.37
C LYS A 353 19.20 -23.05 -3.18
N TYR A 354 19.09 -22.73 -4.48
CA TYR A 354 18.15 -23.32 -5.45
C TYR A 354 18.79 -24.44 -6.31
N GLY A 355 17.98 -25.43 -6.72
CA GLY A 355 18.35 -26.58 -7.58
C GLY A 355 17.92 -26.45 -9.05
N ASP A 356 18.19 -27.49 -9.86
CA ASP A 356 18.19 -27.48 -11.33
C ASP A 356 16.82 -27.61 -12.03
N ARG A 357 16.75 -27.06 -13.25
CA ARG A 357 15.54 -26.94 -14.12
C ARG A 357 15.14 -28.28 -14.77
N ILE A 358 13.85 -28.62 -14.72
CA ILE A 358 13.24 -29.71 -15.49
C ILE A 358 12.72 -29.19 -16.85
N LYS A 359 13.00 -29.93 -17.94
CA LYS A 359 12.64 -29.58 -19.33
C LYS A 359 11.20 -29.97 -19.68
N SER A 360 10.41 -29.05 -20.23
CA SER A 360 9.06 -29.36 -20.78
C SER A 360 8.59 -28.31 -21.78
N TYR A 361 8.54 -27.05 -21.36
CA TYR A 361 8.17 -25.91 -22.20
C TYR A 361 9.18 -24.78 -21.96
N ILE A 362 9.47 -24.02 -23.01
CA ILE A 362 10.32 -22.83 -22.94
C ILE A 362 9.47 -21.65 -23.38
N ASP A 363 9.15 -20.75 -22.44
CA ASP A 363 8.45 -19.52 -22.77
C ASP A 363 9.48 -18.44 -23.14
N TYR A 364 9.35 -17.92 -24.35
CA TYR A 364 10.09 -16.79 -24.88
C TYR A 364 9.23 -15.54 -24.73
N GLN A 365 9.63 -14.63 -23.84
CA GLN A 365 9.07 -13.28 -23.83
C GLN A 365 9.77 -12.48 -24.93
N ILE A 366 9.05 -12.19 -26.01
CA ILE A 366 9.58 -11.49 -27.16
C ILE A 366 9.10 -10.05 -27.07
N THR A 367 10.06 -9.13 -27.06
CA THR A 367 9.81 -7.71 -27.24
C THR A 367 10.28 -7.29 -28.64
N ILE A 368 9.38 -6.73 -29.44
CA ILE A 368 9.67 -6.18 -30.75
C ILE A 368 9.43 -4.67 -30.75
N GLN A 369 10.28 -3.93 -31.46
CA GLN A 369 10.04 -2.52 -31.75
C GLN A 369 9.59 -2.38 -33.21
N THR A 370 8.40 -1.84 -33.43
CA THR A 370 7.86 -1.66 -34.78
C THR A 370 8.32 -0.35 -35.41
N LYS A 371 8.38 -0.32 -36.74
CA LYS A 371 8.48 0.91 -37.54
C LYS A 371 7.39 0.92 -38.62
N PRO A 372 6.68 2.03 -38.84
CA PRO A 372 6.75 3.31 -38.11
C PRO A 372 6.12 3.25 -36.70
N GLY A 373 6.38 4.26 -35.87
CA GLY A 373 5.71 4.47 -34.57
C GLY A 373 6.49 4.02 -33.33
N ASP A 374 7.61 3.29 -33.49
CA ASP A 374 8.45 2.84 -32.39
C ASP A 374 7.66 2.13 -31.28
N ALA A 375 6.59 1.41 -31.64
CA ALA A 375 5.78 0.69 -30.67
C ALA A 375 6.62 -0.46 -30.12
N ILE A 376 6.79 -0.47 -28.80
CA ILE A 376 7.46 -1.57 -28.12
C ILE A 376 6.38 -2.54 -27.70
N ILE A 377 6.33 -3.68 -28.37
CA ILE A 377 5.30 -4.69 -28.23
C ILE A 377 5.92 -5.94 -27.62
N GLU A 378 5.29 -6.44 -26.57
CA GLU A 378 5.71 -7.61 -25.81
C GLU A 378 4.64 -8.71 -25.93
N GLY A 379 5.08 -9.93 -26.22
CA GLY A 379 4.23 -11.13 -26.21
C GLY A 379 5.01 -12.34 -25.71
N THR A 380 4.31 -13.33 -25.18
CA THR A 380 4.95 -14.58 -24.70
C THR A 380 4.66 -15.70 -25.69
N LEU A 381 5.71 -16.23 -26.33
CA LEU A 381 5.63 -17.44 -27.16
C LEU A 381 6.07 -18.64 -26.33
N ARG A 382 5.23 -19.65 -26.22
CA ARG A 382 5.57 -20.93 -25.62
C ARG A 382 6.09 -21.89 -26.67
N PHE A 383 7.32 -22.32 -26.50
CA PHE A 383 7.89 -23.42 -27.26
C PHE A 383 7.68 -24.74 -26.54
N ASP A 384 6.95 -25.65 -27.18
CA ASP A 384 6.83 -27.04 -26.72
C ASP A 384 8.07 -27.82 -27.18
N GLU A 385 8.95 -28.19 -26.23
CA GLU A 385 10.20 -28.89 -26.55
C GLU A 385 9.96 -30.29 -27.15
N LYS A 386 8.79 -30.89 -26.89
CA LYS A 386 8.40 -32.22 -27.40
C LYS A 386 7.79 -32.13 -28.79
N ARG A 387 6.87 -31.18 -29.00
CA ARG A 387 6.16 -31.01 -30.28
C ARG A 387 6.92 -30.15 -31.29
N LYS A 388 7.95 -29.42 -30.84
CA LYS A 388 8.70 -28.45 -31.64
C LYS A 388 7.82 -27.36 -32.26
N THR A 389 6.76 -26.95 -31.55
CA THR A 389 5.84 -25.90 -31.98
C THR A 389 5.90 -24.69 -31.06
N TYR A 390 5.46 -23.54 -31.57
CA TYR A 390 5.32 -22.29 -30.82
C TYR A 390 3.84 -21.91 -30.73
N ASP A 391 3.38 -21.63 -29.53
CA ASP A 391 2.03 -21.12 -29.27
C ASP A 391 2.12 -19.73 -28.62
N LEU A 392 1.30 -18.78 -29.06
CA LEU A 392 1.18 -17.50 -28.36
C LEU A 392 0.40 -17.71 -27.05
N VAL A 393 1.00 -17.30 -25.93
CA VAL A 393 0.40 -17.41 -24.60
C VAL A 393 -0.09 -16.05 -24.15
N GLY A 394 -1.41 -15.93 -24.03
CA GLY A 394 -2.08 -14.68 -23.64
C GLY A 394 -2.11 -13.65 -24.75
N ASP A 395 -2.35 -12.40 -24.37
CA ASP A 395 -2.46 -11.27 -25.29
C ASP A 395 -1.12 -10.57 -25.54
N VAL A 396 -1.02 -9.94 -26.71
CA VAL A 396 0.11 -9.07 -27.06
C VAL A 396 -0.09 -7.68 -26.44
N SER A 397 0.93 -7.19 -25.75
CA SER A 397 0.88 -5.94 -24.98
C SER A 397 1.83 -4.89 -25.56
N ARG A 398 1.37 -3.66 -25.73
CA ARG A 398 2.25 -2.53 -26.03
C ARG A 398 2.73 -1.88 -24.73
N ILE A 399 4.03 -1.90 -24.49
CA ILE A 399 4.65 -1.52 -23.21
C ILE A 399 5.16 -0.08 -23.16
N ASN A 400 5.12 0.66 -24.28
CA ASN A 400 5.37 2.10 -24.31
C ASN A 400 4.11 2.92 -24.59
N LYS A 401 4.12 4.20 -24.20
CA LYS A 401 3.02 5.13 -24.44
C LYS A 401 2.72 5.22 -25.95
N TYR A 402 1.45 5.04 -26.33
CA TYR A 402 1.01 5.12 -27.73
C TYR A 402 0.66 6.55 -28.17
N GLY A 403 0.28 7.45 -27.25
CA GLY A 403 -0.07 8.84 -27.59
C GLY A 403 -1.18 8.88 -28.64
N ASP A 404 -1.00 9.70 -29.68
CA ASP A 404 -1.96 9.82 -30.79
C ASP A 404 -1.73 8.82 -31.93
N GLN A 405 -0.76 7.92 -31.77
CA GLN A 405 -0.36 6.97 -32.80
C GLN A 405 -1.48 6.06 -33.28
N SER A 406 -2.45 5.77 -32.42
CA SER A 406 -3.63 4.95 -32.74
C SER A 406 -4.95 5.72 -32.62
N HIS A 407 -4.93 7.06 -32.77
CA HIS A 407 -6.11 7.91 -32.56
C HIS A 407 -7.29 7.57 -33.50
N CYS A 408 -7.00 7.14 -34.73
CA CYS A 408 -7.96 6.76 -35.76
C CYS A 408 -8.63 5.38 -35.53
N ILE A 409 -8.20 4.64 -34.51
CA ILE A 409 -8.71 3.30 -34.19
C ILE A 409 -9.72 3.44 -33.06
N GLU A 410 -10.90 2.86 -33.17
CA GLU A 410 -11.89 2.91 -32.07
C GLU A 410 -11.74 1.73 -31.11
N GLN A 411 -11.32 0.57 -31.61
CA GLN A 411 -11.24 -0.68 -30.86
C GLN A 411 -10.00 -0.74 -29.96
N ASN A 412 -10.22 -0.84 -28.64
CA ASN A 412 -9.15 -0.74 -27.64
C ASN A 412 -8.05 -1.79 -27.75
N HIS A 413 -8.36 -3.02 -28.17
CA HIS A 413 -7.36 -4.07 -28.34
C HIS A 413 -6.46 -3.81 -29.57
N LEU A 414 -7.03 -3.26 -30.65
CA LEU A 414 -6.27 -2.87 -31.84
C LEU A 414 -5.44 -1.59 -31.63
N LYS A 415 -5.88 -0.68 -30.75
CA LYS A 415 -5.09 0.52 -30.38
C LYS A 415 -3.68 0.21 -29.88
N LYS A 416 -3.47 -0.99 -29.35
CA LYS A 416 -2.17 -1.48 -28.89
C LYS A 416 -1.21 -1.76 -30.05
N LEU A 417 -1.73 -2.14 -31.22
CA LEU A 417 -0.95 -2.65 -32.35
C LEU A 417 -0.91 -1.68 -33.53
N CYS A 418 -2.01 -0.98 -33.77
CA CYS A 418 -2.20 -0.17 -34.96
C CYS A 418 -1.48 1.17 -34.89
N TYR A 419 -1.03 1.64 -36.06
CA TYR A 419 -0.44 2.95 -36.27
C TYR A 419 -1.23 3.69 -37.36
N CYS A 420 -1.72 4.87 -37.05
CA CYS A 420 -2.48 5.72 -37.95
C CYS A 420 -1.55 6.41 -38.93
N LYS A 421 -1.88 6.36 -40.22
CA LYS A 421 -1.05 6.97 -41.27
C LYS A 421 -0.97 8.49 -41.14
N ILE A 422 -2.05 9.11 -40.68
CA ILE A 422 -2.14 10.54 -40.36
C ILE A 422 -2.12 10.65 -38.83
N GLN A 423 -1.37 11.59 -38.29
CA GLN A 423 -1.28 11.90 -36.87
C GLN A 423 -1.82 13.32 -36.66
N PRO A 424 -2.58 13.59 -35.58
CA PRO A 424 -3.17 14.90 -35.31
C PRO A 424 -2.14 15.97 -34.93
#